data_AF-A0A4R9Q226-F1
#
_entry.id   AF-A0A4R9Q226-F1
#
_cell.length_a   1.000
_cell.length_b   1.000
_cell.length_c   1.000
_cell.angle_alpha   90.00
_cell.angle_beta   90.00
_cell.angle_gamma   90.00
#
_symmetry.space_group_name_H-M   'P 1'
#
loop_
_entity.id
_entity.type
_entity.pdbx_description
1 polymer ?
#
loop_
_entity_poly.entity_id
_entity_poly.type
_entity_poly.pdbx_seq_one_letter_code
_entity_poly.pdbx_strand_id
1 'polypeptide(L)' 'MASTIKKVTEWAAKRSTNSITIIGKDPKGKDIKITGVPVIEAGRKGRGPIVTDKLGARFELV' A
#
# COMPACT_ATOMS: atom_id res chain seq x y z
N MET A 1 -5.98 16.77 -10.53
CA MET A 1 -6.93 15.69 -10.17
C MET A 1 -6.44 15.09 -8.86
N ALA A 2 -7.17 15.28 -7.76
CA ALA A 2 -6.75 14.72 -6.47
C ALA A 2 -6.84 13.19 -6.54
N SER A 3 -5.69 12.53 -6.69
CA SER A 3 -5.61 11.07 -6.60
C SER A 3 -5.98 10.67 -5.17
N THR A 4 -7.23 10.26 -4.95
CA THR A 4 -7.69 9.74 -3.66
C THR A 4 -6.86 8.49 -3.33
N ILE A 5 -5.89 8.64 -2.44
CA ILE A 5 -5.03 7.54 -1.99
C ILE A 5 -5.89 6.62 -1.12
N LYS A 6 -5.96 5.33 -1.48
CA LYS A 6 -6.71 4.34 -0.70
C LYS A 6 -5.90 3.97 0.55
N LYS A 7 -6.53 4.00 1.72
CA LYS A 7 -5.89 3.58 2.97
C LYS A 7 -5.95 2.07 3.11
N VAL A 8 -4.89 1.49 3.65
CA VAL A 8 -4.79 0.07 3.96
C VAL A 8 -4.39 -0.07 5.42
N THR A 9 -5.25 -0.69 6.22
CA THR A 9 -5.04 -0.95 7.64
C THR A 9 -4.65 -2.42 7.85
N GLU A 10 -4.11 -2.74 9.03
CA GLU A 10 -3.72 -4.12 9.41
C GLU A 10 -2.83 -4.79 8.35
N TRP A 11 -1.92 -4.01 7.76
CA TRP A 11 -1.16 -4.47 6.62
C TRP A 11 0.09 -5.26 7.03
N ALA A 12 0.46 -6.23 6.21
CA ALA A 12 1.69 -6.97 6.31
C ALA A 12 2.36 -7.02 4.92
N ALA A 13 3.67 -6.79 4.90
CA ALA A 13 4.48 -6.82 3.68
C ALA A 13 5.28 -8.12 3.61
N LYS A 14 5.25 -8.78 2.45
CA LYS A 14 6.07 -9.92 2.11
C LYS A 14 6.91 -9.60 0.88
N ARG A 15 8.23 -9.71 0.99
CA ARG A 15 9.13 -9.57 -0.15
C ARG A 15 9.09 -10.84 -1.00
N SER A 16 8.97 -10.67 -2.31
CA SER A 16 9.05 -11.72 -3.32
C SER A 16 10.07 -11.30 -4.37
N THR A 17 11.29 -11.83 -4.24
CA THR A 17 12.44 -11.58 -5.11
C THR A 17 12.66 -10.09 -5.40
N ASN A 18 12.08 -9.58 -6.49
CA ASN A 18 12.24 -8.21 -6.98
C ASN A 18 11.08 -7.25 -6.63
N SER A 19 10.09 -7.71 -5.86
CA SER A 19 8.92 -6.90 -5.51
C SER A 19 8.42 -7.20 -4.10
N ILE A 20 7.51 -6.38 -3.63
CA ILE A 20 6.83 -6.50 -2.35
C ILE A 20 5.35 -6.75 -2.64
N THR A 21 4.80 -7.74 -1.96
CA THR A 21 3.36 -7.96 -1.88
C THR A 21 2.89 -7.51 -0.52
N ILE A 22 1.84 -6.70 -0.48
CA ILE A 22 1.23 -6.22 0.76
C ILE A 22 -0.17 -6.81 0.83
N ILE A 23 -0.50 -7.42 1.96
CA ILE A 23 -1.84 -7.83 2.31
C ILE A 23 -2.33 -6.93 3.44
N GLY A 24 -3.59 -6.55 3.45
CA GLY A 24 -4.18 -5.74 4.50
C GLY A 24 -5.67 -5.61 4.31
N LYS A 25 -6.30 -4.65 4.97
CA LYS A 25 -7.73 -4.37 4.85
C LYS A 25 -7.98 -2.95 4.37
N ASP A 26 -9.05 -2.74 3.62
CA ASP A 26 -9.55 -1.41 3.30
C ASP A 26 -10.26 -0.78 4.52
N PRO A 27 -10.63 0.52 4.49
CA PRO A 27 -11.34 1.16 5.59
C PRO A 27 -12.75 0.60 5.86
N LYS A 28 -13.24 -0.28 4.98
CA LYS A 28 -14.52 -0.99 5.13
C LYS A 28 -14.33 -2.42 5.64
N GLY A 29 -13.09 -2.80 6.00
CA GLY A 29 -12.74 -4.12 6.52
C GLY A 29 -12.60 -5.22 5.46
N LYS A 30 -12.58 -4.89 4.16
CA LYS A 30 -12.38 -5.86 3.09
C LYS A 30 -10.90 -6.15 2.87
N ASP A 31 -10.55 -7.41 2.68
CA ASP A 31 -9.19 -7.81 2.36
C ASP A 31 -8.74 -7.20 1.02
N ILE A 32 -7.55 -6.60 1.05
CA ILE A 32 -6.86 -6.05 -0.11
C ILE A 32 -5.48 -6.66 -0.24
N LYS A 33 -5.11 -6.99 -1.48
CA LYS A 33 -3.79 -7.49 -1.83
C LYS A 33 -3.17 -6.58 -2.88
N ILE A 34 -2.07 -5.94 -2.51
CA ILE A 34 -1.27 -5.07 -3.38
C ILE A 34 -0.06 -5.87 -3.84
N THR A 35 0.17 -5.94 -5.15
CA THR A 35 1.26 -6.72 -5.72
C THR A 35 2.17 -5.86 -6.60
N GLY A 36 3.42 -6.28 -6.74
CA GLY A 36 4.39 -5.61 -7.60
C GLY A 36 4.85 -4.26 -7.06
N VAL A 37 4.77 -4.05 -5.75
CA VAL A 37 5.29 -2.83 -5.11
C VAL A 37 6.82 -2.88 -5.14
N PRO A 38 7.52 -1.93 -5.80
CA PRO A 38 8.98 -1.98 -5.87
C PRO A 38 9.65 -1.59 -4.55
N VAL A 39 9.05 -0.63 -3.83
CA VAL A 39 9.57 -0.07 -2.58
C VAL A 39 8.42 0.42 -1.69
N ILE A 40 8.61 0.36 -0.38
CA ILE A 40 7.75 1.01 0.60
C ILE A 40 8.45 2.30 1.04
N GLU A 41 7.95 3.45 0.57
CA GLU A 41 8.50 4.74 0.95
C GLU A 41 7.96 5.17 2.32
N ALA A 42 8.85 5.60 3.21
CA ALA A 42 8.46 6.11 4.52
C ALA A 42 7.47 7.29 4.36
N GLY A 43 6.40 7.26 5.16
CA GLY A 43 5.41 8.32 5.19
C GLY A 43 6.01 9.66 5.64
N ARG A 44 5.48 10.77 5.12
CA ARG A 44 5.89 12.12 5.53
C ARG A 44 4.83 12.75 6.44
N LYS A 45 5.27 13.38 7.54
CA LYS A 45 4.45 14.23 8.43
C LYS A 45 3.09 13.61 8.83
N GLY A 46 3.13 12.58 9.69
CA GLY A 46 1.91 11.98 10.25
C GLY A 46 1.08 11.14 9.28
N ARG A 47 1.60 10.91 8.06
CA ARG A 47 1.03 9.95 7.10
C ARG A 47 1.77 8.62 7.16
N GLY A 48 1.04 7.56 6.85
CA GLY A 48 1.60 6.23 6.69
C GLY A 48 2.49 6.11 5.45
N PRO A 49 3.28 5.03 5.31
CA PRO A 49 4.01 4.75 4.09
C PRO A 49 3.10 4.76 2.85
N ILE A 50 3.59 5.33 1.74
CA ILE A 50 2.83 5.33 0.48
C ILE A 50 3.48 4.32 -0.46
N VAL A 51 2.65 3.44 -1.02
CA VAL A 51 3.07 2.43 -1.99
C VAL A 51 2.32 2.62 -3.29
N THR A 52 2.99 2.25 -4.38
CA THR A 52 2.40 2.22 -5.71
C THR A 52 2.43 0.79 -6.20
N ASP A 53 1.29 0.27 -6.64
CA ASP A 53 1.19 -1.07 -7.20
C ASP A 53 1.68 -1.11 -8.66
N LYS A 54 1.74 -2.31 -9.23
CA LYS A 54 2.13 -2.50 -10.64
C LYS A 54 1.21 -1.77 -11.64
N LEU A 55 -0.04 -1.48 -11.26
CA LEU A 55 -1.03 -0.81 -12.09
C LEU A 55 -1.00 0.72 -11.94
N GLY A 56 -0.11 1.26 -11.12
CA GLY A 56 0.01 2.70 -10.83
C GLY A 56 -0.97 3.22 -9.79
N ALA A 57 -1.73 2.35 -9.12
CA ALA A 57 -2.60 2.73 -8.02
C ALA A 57 -1.79 2.99 -6.75
N ARG A 58 -2.13 4.07 -6.04
CA ARG A 58 -1.43 4.52 -4.83
C ARG A 58 -2.23 4.16 -3.58
N PHE A 59 -1.54 3.61 -2.60
CA PHE A 59 -2.10 3.19 -1.32
C PHE A 59 -1.30 3.80 -0.17
N GLU A 60 -1.98 4.24 0.86
CA GLU A 60 -1.39 4.69 2.12
C GLU A 60 -1.55 3.55 3.13
N LEU A 61 -0.43 3.05 3.64
CA LEU A 61 -0.39 1.99 4.64
C LEU A 61 -0.50 2.64 6.03
N VAL A 62 -1.61 2.45 6.73
CA VAL A 62 -1.91 3.09 8.03
C VAL A 62 -1.95 2.06 9.14
#